data_AF-A0A3P6P544-F1
#
_entry.id   AF-A0A3P6P544-F1
#
_cell.length_a   1.000
_cell.length_b   1.000
_cell.length_c   1.000
_cell.angle_alpha   90.00
_cell.angle_beta   90.00
_cell.angle_gamma   90.00
#
_symmetry.space_group_name_H-M   'P 1'
#
loop_
_entity.id
_entity.type
_entity.pdbx_description
1 polymer ?
#
loop_
_entity_poly.entity_id
_entity_poly.type
_entity_poly.pdbx_seq_one_letter_code
_entity_poly.pdbx_strand_id
1 'polypeptide(L)'
;MEREEDARKIAERIEDERRLRRAEKYNRHLQQIRVEILLPIVDFATKIAEYREMTGRLIPLSLFRQWRLLLLSGKPLFPESHTADQEIDTASDTVALRMNSTEIAEDREALLDEQDLQDYIWTIGPSSFETDAFTAVSRYQVPL
;
A
#
# COMPACT_ATOMS: atom_id res chain seq x y z
N MET A 1 19.72 -40.65 -6.81
CA MET A 1 20.96 -39.86 -6.79
C MET A 1 20.87 -38.72 -7.81
N GLU A 2 21.34 -38.83 -9.07
CA GLU A 2 21.38 -37.69 -10.01
C GLU A 2 20.00 -37.04 -10.28
N ARG A 3 18.96 -37.85 -10.52
CA ARG A 3 17.59 -37.36 -10.73
C ARG A 3 16.97 -36.68 -9.49
N GLU A 4 17.40 -37.07 -8.29
CA GLU A 4 16.91 -36.46 -7.04
C GLU A 4 17.61 -35.13 -6.78
N GLU A 5 18.89 -35.02 -7.15
CA GLU A 5 19.63 -33.76 -7.10
C GLU A 5 19.09 -32.74 -8.10
N ASP A 6 18.73 -33.18 -9.31
CA ASP A 6 18.08 -32.31 -10.31
C ASP A 6 16.69 -31.86 -9.85
N ALA A 7 15.91 -32.75 -9.23
CA ALA A 7 14.63 -32.39 -8.64
C ALA A 7 14.76 -31.35 -7.53
N ARG A 8 15.81 -31.45 -6.69
CA ARG A 8 16.10 -30.46 -5.64
C ARG A 8 16.48 -29.10 -6.22
N LYS A 9 17.36 -29.06 -7.24
CA LYS A 9 17.75 -27.82 -7.91
C LYS A 9 16.57 -27.12 -8.59
N ILE A 10 15.66 -27.89 -9.20
CA ILE A 10 14.44 -27.34 -9.81
C ILE A 10 13.53 -26.75 -8.74
N ALA A 11 13.34 -27.43 -7.61
CA ALA A 11 12.52 -26.95 -6.50
C ALA A 11 13.07 -25.64 -5.91
N GLU A 12 14.38 -25.58 -5.68
CA GLU A 12 15.07 -24.37 -5.21
C GLU A 12 14.89 -23.19 -6.19
N ARG A 13 15.06 -23.44 -7.50
CA ARG A 13 14.86 -22.40 -8.52
C ARG A 13 13.43 -21.87 -8.56
N ILE A 14 12.44 -22.76 -8.41
CA ILE A 14 11.02 -22.37 -8.35
C ILE A 14 10.76 -21.52 -7.11
N GLU A 15 11.35 -21.86 -5.97
CA GLU A 15 11.18 -21.11 -4.74
C GLU A 15 11.81 -19.70 -4.82
N ASP A 16 12.99 -19.60 -5.42
CA ASP A 16 13.65 -18.32 -5.69
C ASP A 16 12.85 -17.45 -6.66
N GLU A 17 12.37 -18.02 -7.76
CA GLU A 17 11.50 -17.31 -8.73
C GLU A 17 10.20 -16.83 -8.07
N ARG A 18 9.63 -17.61 -7.14
CA ARG A 18 8.45 -17.20 -6.36
C ARG A 18 8.77 -16.09 -5.38
N ARG A 19 9.93 -16.14 -4.73
CA ARG A 19 10.39 -15.09 -3.80
C ARG A 19 10.62 -13.77 -4.53
N LEU A 20 11.25 -13.82 -5.70
CA LEU A 20 11.47 -12.64 -6.54
C LEU A 20 10.15 -12.01 -6.99
N ARG A 21 9.22 -12.81 -7.52
CA ARG A 21 7.90 -12.32 -7.94
C ARG A 21 7.13 -11.64 -6.80
N ARG A 22 7.20 -12.20 -5.59
CA ARG A 22 6.59 -11.57 -4.40
C ARG A 22 7.23 -10.22 -4.08
N ALA A 23 8.55 -10.13 -4.12
CA ALA A 23 9.27 -8.88 -3.88
C ALA A 23 8.94 -7.81 -4.95
N GLU A 24 8.88 -8.20 -6.22
CA GLU A 24 8.52 -7.31 -7.33
C GLU A 24 7.09 -6.78 -7.20
N LYS A 25 6.13 -7.66 -6.91
CA LYS A 25 4.73 -7.28 -6.68
C LYS A 25 4.60 -6.30 -5.51
N TYR A 26 5.28 -6.59 -4.39
CA TYR A 26 5.30 -5.70 -3.24
C TYR A 26 5.93 -4.34 -3.57
N ASN A 27 7.05 -4.32 -4.29
CA ASN A 27 7.70 -3.07 -4.70
C ASN A 27 6.79 -2.24 -5.61
N ARG A 28 6.17 -2.87 -6.61
CA ARG A 28 5.20 -2.21 -7.51
C ARG A 28 4.06 -1.57 -6.73
N HIS A 29 3.50 -2.28 -5.76
CA HIS A 29 2.44 -1.75 -4.90
C HIS A 29 2.90 -0.53 -4.09
N LEU A 30 4.09 -0.60 -3.49
CA LEU A 30 4.67 0.54 -2.77
C LEU A 30 4.92 1.74 -3.68
N GLN A 31 5.41 1.52 -4.90
CA GLN A 31 5.60 2.60 -5.87
C GLN A 31 4.27 3.23 -6.27
N GLN A 32 3.22 2.43 -6.44
CA GLN A 32 1.89 2.94 -6.73
C GLN A 32 1.36 3.83 -5.59
N ILE A 33 1.44 3.36 -4.34
CA ILE A 33 1.08 4.16 -3.16
C ILE A 33 1.89 5.45 -3.11
N ARG A 34 3.19 5.38 -3.42
CA ARG A 34 4.06 6.55 -3.43
C ARG A 34 3.57 7.60 -4.42
N VAL A 35 3.30 7.20 -5.65
CA VAL A 35 2.91 8.13 -6.72
C VAL A 35 1.49 8.66 -6.53
N GLU A 36 0.55 7.79 -6.19
CA GLU A 36 -0.88 8.15 -6.13
C GLU A 36 -1.29 8.84 -4.83
N ILE A 37 -0.58 8.57 -3.72
CA ILE A 37 -0.98 9.04 -2.39
C ILE A 37 0.09 9.92 -1.77
N LEU A 38 1.33 9.44 -1.66
CA LEU A 38 2.36 10.15 -0.89
C LEU A 38 2.82 11.44 -1.58
N LEU A 39 3.14 11.41 -2.87
CA LEU A 39 3.60 12.59 -3.60
C LEU A 39 2.56 13.73 -3.58
N PRO A 40 1.26 13.50 -3.87
CA PRO A 40 0.26 14.56 -3.77
C PRO A 40 0.11 15.16 -2.36
N ILE A 41 0.27 14.35 -1.30
CA ILE A 41 0.25 14.84 0.09
C ILE A 41 1.47 15.72 0.37
N VAL A 42 2.66 15.30 -0.06
CA VAL A 42 3.89 16.07 0.09
C VAL A 42 3.76 17.40 -0.65
N ASP A 43 3.29 17.38 -1.89
CA ASP A 43 3.07 18.59 -2.69
C ASP A 43 2.09 19.55 -2.01
N PHE A 44 1.01 19.02 -1.45
CA PHE A 44 0.02 19.79 -0.71
C PHE A 44 0.62 20.43 0.55
N ALA A 45 1.43 19.69 1.30
CA ALA A 45 2.14 20.22 2.46
C ALA A 45 3.14 21.31 2.07
N THR A 46 3.90 21.11 1.00
CA THR A 46 4.84 22.10 0.45
C THR A 46 4.10 23.37 0.05
N LYS A 47 2.95 23.26 -0.65
CA LYS A 47 2.15 24.42 -1.04
C LYS A 47 1.65 25.24 0.14
N ILE A 48 1.27 24.56 1.22
CA ILE A 48 0.87 25.18 2.48
C ILE A 48 2.05 25.92 3.12
N ALA A 49 3.23 25.30 3.12
CA ALA A 49 4.46 25.87 3.68
C ALA A 49 4.89 27.12 2.90
N GLU A 50 4.98 27.03 1.57
CA GLU A 50 5.31 28.15 0.67
C GLU A 50 4.37 29.34 0.88
N TYR A 51 3.06 29.09 1.01
CA TYR A 51 2.10 30.15 1.27
C TYR A 51 2.38 30.89 2.58
N ARG A 52 2.67 30.14 3.65
CA ARG A 52 2.96 30.71 4.97
C ARG A 52 4.27 31.48 4.95
N GLU A 53 5.27 30.98 4.23
CA GLU A 53 6.55 31.66 4.07
C GLU A 53 6.39 32.98 3.30
N MET A 54 5.70 32.97 2.17
CA MET A 54 5.52 34.17 1.33
C MET A 54 4.62 35.23 1.97
N THR A 55 3.56 34.82 2.68
CA THR A 55 2.53 35.75 3.16
C THR A 55 2.57 36.01 4.66
N GLY A 56 3.17 35.12 5.46
CA GLY A 56 3.12 35.16 6.92
C GLY A 56 1.71 34.99 7.50
N ARG A 57 0.73 34.55 6.70
CA ARG A 57 -0.70 34.53 7.07
C ARG A 57 -1.28 33.10 7.05
N LEU A 58 -2.44 32.98 7.68
CA LEU A 58 -3.29 31.79 7.55
C LEU A 58 -3.84 31.69 6.14
N ILE A 59 -3.95 30.47 5.61
CA ILE A 59 -4.50 30.22 4.28
C ILE A 59 -6.00 30.55 4.27
N PRO A 60 -6.47 31.43 3.37
CA PRO A 60 -7.88 31.71 3.21
C PRO A 60 -8.67 30.45 2.86
N LEU A 61 -9.88 30.32 3.44
CA LEU A 61 -10.70 29.13 3.25
C LEU A 61 -11.04 28.85 1.78
N SER A 62 -11.26 29.88 0.98
CA SER A 62 -11.51 29.75 -0.47
C SER A 62 -10.33 29.13 -1.19
N LEU A 63 -9.11 29.57 -0.88
CA LEU A 63 -7.87 29.09 -1.47
C LEU A 63 -7.60 27.64 -1.06
N PHE A 64 -7.80 27.32 0.23
CA PHE A 64 -7.64 25.96 0.74
C PHE A 64 -8.63 24.98 0.09
N ARG A 65 -9.89 25.40 -0.12
CA ARG A 65 -10.88 24.58 -0.83
C ARG A 65 -10.44 24.29 -2.26
N GLN A 66 -9.91 25.28 -2.97
CA GLN A 66 -9.40 25.10 -4.33
C GLN A 66 -8.24 24.10 -4.38
N TRP A 67 -7.25 24.23 -3.50
CA TRP A 67 -6.11 23.29 -3.45
C TRP A 67 -6.54 21.88 -3.04
N ARG A 68 -7.49 21.76 -2.11
CA ARG A 68 -8.06 20.48 -1.72
C ARG A 68 -8.77 19.79 -2.89
N LEU A 69 -9.48 20.56 -3.73
CA LEU A 69 -10.10 20.00 -4.94
C LEU A 69 -9.05 19.50 -5.94
N LEU A 70 -7.92 20.20 -6.08
CA LEU A 70 -6.82 19.74 -6.92
C LEU A 70 -6.25 18.41 -6.42
N LEU A 71 -5.97 18.31 -5.12
CA LEU A 71 -5.50 17.09 -4.45
C LEU A 71 -6.45 15.90 -4.70
N LEU A 72 -7.76 16.11 -4.57
CA LEU A 72 -8.77 15.07 -4.78
C LEU A 72 -9.00 14.73 -6.26
N SER A 73 -8.67 15.64 -7.17
CA SER A 73 -8.83 15.43 -8.62
C SER A 73 -7.70 14.61 -9.25
N GLY A 74 -6.67 14.24 -8.48
CA GLY A 74 -5.50 13.51 -8.98
C GLY A 74 -4.65 14.32 -9.97
N LYS A 75 -4.84 15.64 -10.03
CA LYS A 75 -4.04 16.53 -10.86
C LYS A 75 -2.84 17.01 -10.06
N PRO A 76 -1.65 17.09 -10.67
CA PRO A 76 -0.46 17.61 -10.00
C PRO A 76 -0.73 19.03 -9.50
N LEU A 77 -0.32 19.30 -8.25
CA LEU A 77 -0.61 20.56 -7.57
C LEU A 77 0.28 21.70 -8.07
N PHE A 78 1.45 21.34 -8.57
CA PHE A 78 2.39 22.22 -9.25
C PHE A 78 2.26 22.03 -10.77
N PRO A 79 2.33 23.09 -11.58
CA PRO A 79 2.53 22.92 -13.01
C PRO A 79 3.85 22.16 -13.20
N GLU A 80 3.91 21.27 -14.18
CA GLU A 80 5.13 20.54 -14.59
C GLU A 80 6.22 21.55 -15.00
N SER A 81 6.86 22.19 -14.02
CA SER A 81 8.02 23.03 -14.24
C SER A 81 9.17 22.07 -14.46
N HIS A 82 9.43 21.87 -15.75
CA HIS A 82 10.59 21.20 -16.32
C HIS A 82 11.87 21.39 -15.49
N THR A 83 12.72 20.36 -15.53
CA THR A 83 14.18 20.36 -15.30
C THR A 83 14.75 20.21 -13.88
N ALA A 84 14.28 19.25 -13.08
CA ALA A 84 15.13 18.66 -12.04
C ALA A 84 15.15 17.12 -12.07
N ASP A 85 14.00 16.49 -12.36
CA ASP A 85 13.89 15.02 -12.36
C ASP A 85 13.74 14.40 -13.76
N GLN A 86 13.89 15.20 -14.82
CA GLN A 86 13.63 14.79 -16.21
C GLN A 86 14.72 13.86 -16.80
N GLU A 87 15.70 13.42 -16.00
CA GLU A 87 16.71 12.44 -16.43
C GLU A 87 16.34 10.98 -16.12
N ILE A 88 15.23 10.71 -15.42
CA ILE A 88 15.00 9.33 -14.95
C ILE A 88 14.09 8.48 -15.85
N ASP A 89 12.84 8.81 -16.22
CA ASP A 89 11.98 7.75 -16.83
C ASP A 89 10.86 8.20 -17.80
N THR A 90 11.03 9.27 -18.57
CA THR A 90 9.93 9.77 -19.43
C THR A 90 9.82 9.07 -20.79
N ALA A 91 9.27 7.86 -20.84
CA ALA A 91 8.65 7.33 -22.07
C ALA A 91 7.65 6.17 -21.87
N SER A 92 7.65 5.47 -20.73
CA SER A 92 6.89 4.20 -20.57
C SER A 92 5.57 4.33 -19.79
N ASP A 93 5.42 5.34 -18.94
CA ASP A 93 4.46 5.28 -17.83
C ASP A 93 2.98 5.46 -18.21
N THR A 94 2.67 6.24 -19.25
CA THR A 94 1.27 6.58 -19.56
C THR A 94 0.48 5.41 -20.16
N VAL A 95 1.14 4.49 -20.85
CA VAL A 95 0.52 3.27 -21.39
C VAL A 95 0.49 2.15 -20.34
N ALA A 96 1.49 2.11 -19.45
CA ALA A 96 1.57 1.15 -18.34
C ALA A 96 0.45 1.34 -17.30
N LEU A 97 0.10 2.58 -16.95
CA LEU A 97 -0.97 2.92 -15.99
C LEU A 97 -2.35 2.35 -16.39
N ARG A 98 -2.67 2.34 -17.70
CA ARG A 98 -3.98 1.86 -18.19
C ARG A 98 -4.06 0.33 -18.25
N MET A 99 -2.96 -0.36 -18.52
CA MET A 99 -2.91 -1.84 -18.50
C MET A 99 -2.85 -2.39 -17.06
N ASN A 100 -2.22 -1.65 -16.13
CA ASN A 100 -2.13 -2.06 -14.73
C ASN A 100 -3.49 -2.10 -14.03
N SER A 101 -4.47 -1.28 -14.43
CA SER A 101 -5.76 -1.18 -13.72
C SER A 101 -6.55 -2.51 -13.65
N THR A 102 -6.44 -3.37 -14.67
CA THR A 102 -7.06 -4.71 -14.68
C THR A 102 -6.23 -5.74 -13.92
N GLU A 103 -4.90 -5.66 -14.02
CA GLU A 103 -3.96 -6.52 -13.30
C GLU A 103 -3.98 -6.25 -11.78
N ILE A 104 -4.21 -5.00 -11.37
CA ILE A 104 -4.35 -4.55 -9.97
C ILE A 104 -5.56 -5.17 -9.27
N ALA A 105 -6.67 -5.38 -9.98
CA ALA A 105 -7.86 -6.00 -9.39
C ALA A 105 -7.63 -7.48 -9.06
N GLU A 106 -6.95 -8.19 -9.95
CA GLU A 106 -6.55 -9.59 -9.76
C GLU A 106 -5.48 -9.71 -8.66
N ASP A 107 -4.56 -8.75 -8.59
CA ASP A 107 -3.51 -8.74 -7.58
C ASP A 107 -4.00 -8.43 -6.17
N ARG A 108 -5.07 -7.65 -6.02
CA ARG A 108 -5.70 -7.33 -4.72
C ARG A 108 -6.31 -8.56 -4.05
N GLU A 109 -6.87 -9.49 -4.83
CA GLU A 109 -7.42 -10.74 -4.31
C GLU A 109 -6.33 -11.74 -3.88
N ALA A 110 -5.09 -11.56 -4.38
CA ALA A 110 -3.94 -12.41 -4.07
C ALA A 110 -3.00 -11.83 -2.99
N LEU A 111 -3.42 -10.80 -2.25
CA LEU A 111 -2.64 -10.21 -1.14
C LEU A 111 -2.90 -10.88 0.23
N LEU A 112 -3.81 -11.85 0.26
CA LEU A 112 -4.08 -12.73 1.39
C LEU A 112 -4.41 -14.11 0.81
N ASP A 113 -3.41 -14.85 0.36
CA ASP A 113 -3.67 -16.24 -0.01
C ASP A 113 -3.91 -17.08 1.26
N GLU A 114 -4.55 -18.25 1.10
CA GLU A 114 -4.84 -19.14 2.23
C GLU A 114 -3.56 -19.45 3.02
N GLN A 115 -2.40 -19.46 2.35
CA GLN A 115 -1.12 -19.73 3.00
C GLN A 115 -0.64 -18.56 3.88
N ASP A 116 -0.81 -17.30 3.46
CA ASP A 116 -0.54 -16.12 4.28
C ASP A 116 -1.42 -16.08 5.54
N LEU A 117 -2.70 -16.48 5.42
CA LEU A 117 -3.61 -16.61 6.56
C LEU A 117 -3.15 -17.72 7.51
N GLN A 118 -2.74 -18.87 6.98
CA GLN A 118 -2.21 -19.97 7.78
C GLN A 118 -0.91 -19.59 8.49
N ASP A 119 -0.01 -18.86 7.83
CA ASP A 119 1.25 -18.38 8.41
C ASP A 119 0.99 -17.36 9.54
N TYR A 120 -0.02 -16.49 9.40
CA TYR A 120 -0.48 -15.56 10.45
C TYR A 120 -1.10 -16.30 11.65
N ILE A 121 -2.00 -17.25 11.38
CA ILE A 121 -2.60 -18.11 12.43
C ILE A 121 -1.51 -18.90 13.17
N TRP A 122 -0.51 -19.38 12.44
CA TRP A 122 0.63 -20.10 13.01
C TRP A 122 1.53 -19.19 13.85
N THR A 123 1.83 -17.97 13.38
CA THR A 123 2.68 -17.01 14.12
C THR A 123 2.00 -16.43 15.37
N ILE A 124 0.67 -16.35 15.39
CA ILE A 124 -0.09 -15.85 16.55
C ILE A 124 -0.47 -16.97 17.52
N GLY A 125 -0.41 -18.22 17.07
CA GLY A 125 -0.68 -19.41 17.85
C GLY A 125 -2.17 -19.62 18.18
N PRO A 126 -2.62 -20.87 18.36
CA PRO A 126 -3.99 -21.17 18.73
C PRO A 126 -4.19 -20.93 20.23
N SER A 127 -4.38 -19.68 20.68
CA SER A 127 -4.97 -19.41 22.02
C SER A 127 -5.32 -17.95 22.36
N SER A 128 -5.22 -16.97 21.45
CA SER A 128 -5.51 -15.57 21.87
C SER A 128 -6.98 -15.12 21.76
N PHE A 129 -7.90 -15.97 21.32
CA PHE A 129 -9.34 -15.60 21.21
C PHE A 129 -10.33 -16.71 21.57
N GLU A 130 -9.97 -17.57 22.53
CA GLU A 130 -10.93 -18.51 23.12
C GLU A 130 -10.87 -18.49 24.64
N THR A 131 -11.25 -17.35 25.22
CA THR A 131 -11.80 -17.30 26.57
C THR A 131 -13.00 -16.36 26.59
N ASP A 132 -14.09 -16.87 27.16
CA ASP A 132 -15.27 -16.14 27.67
C ASP A 132 -16.54 -16.09 26.81
N ALA A 133 -16.98 -17.23 26.29
CA ALA A 133 -18.38 -17.36 25.88
C ALA A 133 -19.06 -18.69 26.23
N PHE A 134 -18.60 -19.43 27.24
CA PHE A 134 -19.41 -20.53 27.82
C PHE A 134 -18.80 -21.02 29.13
N THR A 135 -19.12 -20.39 30.27
CA THR A 135 -19.28 -20.99 31.63
C THR A 135 -19.35 -19.87 32.66
N ALA A 136 -20.55 -19.33 32.89
CA ALA A 136 -20.96 -18.73 34.16
C ALA A 136 -22.48 -18.44 34.14
N VAL A 137 -23.28 -19.47 33.90
CA VAL A 137 -24.63 -19.49 34.50
C VAL A 137 -24.43 -19.75 35.99
N SER A 138 -25.10 -18.97 36.83
CA SER A 138 -25.21 -19.10 38.30
C SER A 138 -24.17 -18.32 39.11
N ARG A 139 -24.58 -17.10 39.53
CA ARG A 139 -24.83 -16.72 40.94
C ARG A 139 -24.70 -15.21 41.11
N TYR A 140 -25.81 -14.49 41.00
CA TYR A 140 -26.07 -13.31 41.84
C TYR A 140 -27.58 -13.23 42.07
N GLN A 141 -28.02 -13.85 43.17
CA GLN A 141 -29.31 -13.60 43.77
C GLN A 141 -29.13 -12.40 44.71
N VAL A 142 -29.84 -11.31 44.43
CA VAL A 142 -29.89 -10.10 45.24
C VAL A 142 -30.93 -10.32 46.35
N PRO A 143 -30.61 -10.10 47.63
CA PRO A 143 -31.64 -9.78 48.62
C PRO A 143 -31.72 -8.27 48.84
N LEU A 144 -32.95 -7.78 48.95
CA LEU A 144 -33.35 -6.44 49.40
C LEU A 144 -33.03 -6.23 50.89
#